data_AF-A0A6M3KJH4-F1
#
_entry.id   AF-A0A6M3KJH4-F1
#
_cell.length_a   1.000
_cell.length_b   1.000
_cell.length_c   1.000
_cell.angle_alpha   90.00
_cell.angle_beta   90.00
_cell.angle_gamma   90.00
#
_symmetry.space_group_name_H-M   'P 1'
#
loop_
_entity.id
_entity.type
_entity.pdbx_description
1 polymer ?
#
loop_
_entity_poly.entity_id
_entity_poly.type
_entity_poly.pdbx_seq_one_letter_code
_entity_poly.pdbx_strand_id
1 'polypeptide(L)'
;MRIRYCLNCHTRKDKEACFGYDFYTVNEIQYCRRQVLWLIEHQEIKEGKWPTECLETGYTGGPSKRVSYKASFETPLQVIAELDYRLERTGIAGRLLNAKVIAGLNLDHESVSALHYVTGWRRKLLSFKAWRKQFTYRNNQKEIHHTKQKANPYPEK
;
A
#
# COMPACT_ATOMS: atom_id res chain seq x y z
N MET A 1 12.55 -15.62 -4.45
CA MET A 1 11.26 -15.03 -4.88
C MET A 1 11.48 -13.56 -5.22
N ARG A 2 11.43 -13.16 -6.50
CA ARG A 2 11.57 -11.74 -6.88
C ARG A 2 10.28 -11.01 -6.50
N ILE A 3 10.37 -10.05 -5.60
CA ILE A 3 9.23 -9.29 -5.06
C ILE A 3 8.73 -8.36 -6.18
N ARG A 4 7.55 -8.62 -6.72
CA ARG A 4 6.89 -7.74 -7.67
C ARG A 4 6.13 -6.70 -6.85
N TYR A 5 6.54 -5.44 -6.93
CA TYR A 5 5.62 -4.36 -6.54
C TYR A 5 4.44 -4.39 -7.52
N CYS A 6 3.29 -3.79 -7.19
CA CYS A 6 2.23 -3.55 -8.18
C CYS A 6 2.90 -3.07 -9.48
N LEU A 7 2.62 -3.71 -10.62
CA LEU A 7 3.32 -3.46 -11.89
C LEU A 7 3.32 -1.96 -12.24
N ASN A 8 2.26 -1.24 -11.86
CA ASN A 8 2.10 0.20 -12.01
C ASN A 8 2.87 1.04 -10.96
N CYS A 9 3.10 0.51 -9.75
CA CYS A 9 3.89 1.16 -8.70
C CYS A 9 5.40 0.86 -8.78
N HIS A 10 5.80 -0.22 -9.45
CA HIS A 10 7.22 -0.57 -9.63
C HIS A 10 7.92 0.36 -10.63
N THR A 11 7.19 0.77 -11.66
CA THR A 11 7.71 1.51 -12.82
C THR A 11 7.60 3.03 -12.66
N ARG A 12 6.71 3.53 -11.78
CA ARG A 12 6.50 4.97 -11.59
C ARG A 12 7.30 5.50 -10.39
N LYS A 13 8.01 6.62 -10.60
CA LYS A 13 8.60 7.43 -9.52
C LYS A 13 7.52 7.92 -8.53
N ASP A 14 6.30 8.13 -9.04
CA ASP A 14 5.18 8.69 -8.28
C ASP A 14 4.27 7.58 -7.75
N LYS A 15 4.49 7.18 -6.50
CA LYS A 15 3.64 6.21 -5.78
C LYS A 15 2.20 6.71 -5.59
N GLU A 16 1.96 7.99 -5.86
CA GLU A 16 0.66 8.66 -5.80
C GLU A 16 -0.13 8.49 -7.11
N ALA A 17 0.56 8.25 -8.23
CA ALA A 17 -0.03 8.06 -9.56
C ALA A 17 -0.46 6.61 -9.84
N CYS A 18 -0.70 5.80 -8.79
CA CYS A 18 -1.31 4.49 -8.96
C CYS A 18 -2.77 4.71 -9.38
N PHE A 19 -3.05 4.49 -10.67
CA PHE A 19 -4.41 4.23 -11.17
C PHE A 19 -4.85 2.92 -10.53
N GLY A 20 -5.34 2.99 -9.31
CA GLY A 20 -5.95 1.84 -8.68
C GLY A 20 -7.24 1.52 -9.41
N TYR A 21 -7.55 0.25 -9.42
CA TYR A 21 -8.80 -0.26 -9.94
C TYR A 21 -9.84 -0.17 -8.82
N ASP A 22 -11.11 -0.08 -9.19
CA ASP A 22 -12.22 -0.13 -8.23
C ASP A 22 -12.35 -1.55 -7.63
N PHE A 23 -11.81 -2.53 -8.34
CA PHE A 23 -11.75 -3.91 -7.92
C PHE A 23 -10.34 -4.47 -8.10
N TYR A 24 -9.88 -5.26 -7.12
CA TYR A 24 -8.64 -6.03 -7.24
C TYR A 24 -8.93 -7.52 -7.14
N THR A 25 -8.42 -8.29 -8.09
CA THR A 25 -8.40 -9.74 -7.92
C THR A 25 -7.38 -10.13 -6.86
N VAL A 26 -7.61 -11.30 -6.28
CA VAL A 26 -6.76 -11.92 -5.27
C VAL A 26 -5.25 -11.87 -5.61
N ASN A 27 -4.88 -12.16 -6.86
CA ASN A 27 -3.49 -12.25 -7.29
C ASN A 27 -2.83 -10.88 -7.55
N GLU A 28 -3.61 -9.81 -7.59
CA GLU A 28 -3.15 -8.46 -7.89
C GLU A 28 -2.73 -7.68 -6.66
N ILE A 29 -3.07 -8.17 -5.46
CA ILE A 29 -2.78 -7.48 -4.19
C ILE A 29 -1.28 -7.55 -3.89
N GLN A 30 -0.63 -6.38 -3.86
CA GLN A 30 0.82 -6.20 -3.68
C GLN A 30 1.17 -5.16 -2.60
N TYR A 31 0.23 -4.83 -1.69
CA TYR A 31 0.38 -3.84 -0.61
C TYR A 31 0.83 -2.43 -1.07
N CYS A 32 0.35 -1.97 -2.23
CA CYS A 32 0.46 -0.55 -2.57
C CYS A 32 -0.51 0.29 -1.71
N ARG A 33 -0.33 1.62 -1.67
CA ARG A 33 -1.19 2.50 -0.84
C ARG A 33 -2.68 2.30 -1.16
N ARG A 34 -3.04 2.30 -2.44
CA ARG A 34 -4.44 2.19 -2.87
C ARG A 34 -5.04 0.82 -2.59
N GLN A 35 -4.27 -0.25 -2.77
CA GLN A 35 -4.70 -1.60 -2.38
C GLN A 35 -4.89 -1.74 -0.87
N VAL A 36 -4.02 -1.10 -0.07
CA VAL A 36 -4.22 -1.06 1.38
C VAL A 36 -5.50 -0.30 1.75
N LEU A 37 -5.76 0.84 1.12
CA LEU A 37 -7.02 1.57 1.33
C LEU A 37 -8.24 0.71 0.95
N TRP A 38 -8.21 0.07 -0.22
CA TRP A 38 -9.26 -0.83 -0.66
C TRP A 38 -9.48 -2.00 0.31
N LEU A 39 -8.41 -2.59 0.85
CA LEU A 39 -8.52 -3.65 1.86
C LEU A 39 -9.06 -3.14 3.20
N ILE A 40 -8.77 -1.90 3.59
CA ILE A 40 -9.35 -1.27 4.78
C ILE A 40 -10.84 -1.02 4.58
N GLU A 41 -11.26 -0.68 3.37
CA GLU A 41 -12.66 -0.48 3.01
C GLU A 41 -13.45 -1.80 2.99
N HIS A 42 -12.86 -2.88 2.47
CA HIS A 42 -13.50 -4.18 2.28
C HIS A 42 -13.08 -5.20 3.35
N GLN A 43 -13.34 -4.89 4.63
CA GLN A 43 -12.95 -5.76 5.76
C GLN A 43 -13.71 -7.10 5.79
N GLU A 44 -14.87 -7.19 5.12
CA GLU A 44 -15.67 -8.41 4.97
C GLU A 44 -14.93 -9.56 4.29
N ILE A 45 -13.82 -9.28 3.59
CA ILE A 45 -12.92 -10.30 3.03
C ILE A 45 -12.39 -11.23 4.14
N LYS A 46 -12.27 -10.75 5.37
CA LYS A 46 -11.93 -11.58 6.55
C LYS A 46 -12.92 -12.70 6.80
N GLU A 47 -14.18 -12.49 6.43
CA GLU A 47 -15.26 -13.47 6.56
C GLU A 47 -15.32 -14.44 5.36
N GLY A 48 -14.35 -14.33 4.44
CA GLY A 48 -14.35 -15.09 3.19
C GLY A 48 -15.30 -14.52 2.14
N LYS A 49 -15.91 -13.35 2.38
CA LYS A 49 -16.77 -12.66 1.42
C LYS A 49 -15.92 -11.76 0.54
N TRP A 50 -15.66 -12.20 -0.69
CA TRP A 50 -15.06 -11.32 -1.68
C TRP A 50 -16.12 -10.38 -2.25
N PRO A 51 -15.83 -9.08 -2.48
CA PRO A 51 -16.77 -8.20 -3.17
C PRO A 51 -17.15 -8.81 -4.52
N THR A 52 -18.44 -8.94 -4.80
CA THR A 52 -18.92 -9.38 -6.12
C THR A 52 -18.51 -8.35 -7.16
N GLU A 53 -17.74 -8.76 -8.17
CA GLU A 53 -17.29 -7.89 -9.25
C GLU A 53 -18.48 -7.21 -9.95
N CYS A 54 -18.28 -5.94 -10.29
CA CYS A 54 -19.06 -5.27 -11.32
C CYS A 54 -18.68 -5.88 -12.68
N LEU A 55 -19.62 -6.63 -13.25
CA LEU A 55 -19.75 -7.04 -14.66
C LEU A 55 -18.59 -7.82 -15.28
N GLU A 56 -18.84 -9.12 -15.44
CA GLU A 56 -18.44 -9.99 -16.55
C GLU A 56 -17.54 -9.33 -17.61
N THR A 57 -16.23 -9.36 -17.43
CA THR A 57 -15.35 -9.28 -18.59
C THR A 57 -15.34 -10.66 -19.25
N GLY A 58 -16.21 -10.82 -20.25
CA GLY A 58 -16.22 -11.98 -21.13
C GLY A 58 -14.84 -12.21 -21.75
N TYR A 59 -14.11 -13.19 -21.20
CA TYR A 59 -12.89 -13.70 -21.81
C TYR A 59 -13.16 -15.06 -22.44
N THR A 60 -13.67 -15.03 -23.66
CA THR A 60 -13.51 -16.12 -24.63
C THR A 60 -12.09 -16.04 -25.20
N GLY A 61 -11.16 -16.83 -24.67
CA GLY A 61 -9.81 -16.93 -25.21
C GLY A 61 -8.82 -17.49 -24.19
N GLY A 62 -8.63 -18.82 -24.20
CA GLY A 62 -7.78 -19.51 -23.23
C GLY A 62 -6.28 -19.23 -23.39
N PRO A 63 -5.56 -19.23 -22.26
CA PRO A 63 -4.18 -19.71 -22.22
C PRO A 63 -3.94 -20.68 -21.06
N SER A 64 -2.95 -21.57 -21.24
CA SER A 64 -2.40 -22.57 -20.31
C SER A 64 -2.72 -22.33 -18.82
N LYS A 65 -3.44 -23.27 -18.19
CA LYS A 65 -3.68 -23.30 -16.74
C LYS A 65 -2.33 -23.35 -16.02
N ARG A 66 -1.88 -22.21 -15.50
CA ARG A 66 -0.83 -22.20 -14.49
C ARG A 66 -1.42 -22.77 -13.21
N VAL A 67 -0.99 -23.98 -12.86
CA VAL A 67 -1.33 -24.60 -11.57
C VAL A 67 -0.57 -23.80 -10.50
N SER A 68 -1.32 -23.06 -9.68
CA SER A 68 -0.79 -22.46 -8.46
C SER A 68 -0.84 -23.50 -7.34
N TYR A 69 0.25 -23.65 -6.60
CA TYR A 69 0.28 -24.47 -5.38
C TYR A 69 -0.45 -23.83 -4.21
N LYS A 70 -0.84 -22.55 -4.35
CA LYS A 70 -1.58 -21.79 -3.36
C LYS A 70 -3.01 -21.62 -3.82
N ALA A 71 -3.96 -21.83 -2.91
CA ALA A 71 -5.32 -21.39 -3.13
C ALA A 71 -5.31 -19.86 -3.32
N SER A 72 -6.21 -19.34 -4.16
CA SER A 72 -6.28 -17.92 -4.46
C SER A 72 -6.32 -17.11 -3.15
N PHE A 73 -7.29 -17.39 -2.28
CA PHE A 73 -7.53 -16.66 -1.04
C PHE A 73 -6.36 -16.61 -0.03
N GLU A 74 -5.35 -17.47 -0.13
CA GLU A 74 -4.23 -17.49 0.84
C GLU A 74 -3.46 -16.18 0.91
N THR A 75 -3.16 -15.59 -0.25
CA THR A 75 -2.33 -14.38 -0.31
C THR A 75 -3.07 -13.17 0.28
N PRO A 76 -4.34 -12.89 -0.08
CA PRO A 76 -5.12 -11.83 0.54
C PRO A 76 -5.29 -12.00 2.05
N LEU A 77 -5.51 -13.23 2.55
CA LEU A 77 -5.62 -13.45 4.00
C LEU A 77 -4.30 -13.14 4.73
N GLN A 78 -3.16 -13.56 4.17
CA GLN A 78 -1.84 -13.16 4.69
C GLN A 78 -1.67 -11.64 4.66
N VAL A 79 -2.21 -11.00 3.61
CA VAL A 79 -2.19 -9.54 3.47
C VAL A 79 -2.95 -8.85 4.58
N ILE A 80 -4.18 -9.28 4.80
CA ILE A 80 -5.08 -8.72 5.80
C ILE A 80 -4.51 -8.93 7.20
N ALA A 81 -4.02 -10.13 7.52
CA ALA A 81 -3.43 -10.41 8.83
C ALA A 81 -2.21 -9.51 9.14
N GLU A 82 -1.32 -9.31 8.17
CA GLU A 82 -0.19 -8.39 8.32
C GLU A 82 -0.64 -6.93 8.41
N LEU A 83 -1.68 -6.55 7.66
CA LEU A 83 -2.25 -5.20 7.69
C LEU A 83 -2.83 -4.90 9.08
N ASP A 84 -3.61 -5.81 9.66
CA ASP A 84 -4.19 -5.70 11.00
C ASP A 84 -3.09 -5.51 12.05
N TYR A 85 -2.09 -6.39 12.02
CA TYR A 85 -0.94 -6.30 12.92
C TYR A 85 -0.24 -4.94 12.82
N ARG A 86 -0.08 -4.39 11.61
CA ARG A 86 0.57 -3.09 11.43
C ARG A 86 -0.32 -1.93 11.86
N LEU A 87 -1.61 -1.98 11.58
CA LEU A 87 -2.58 -0.98 12.03
C LEU A 87 -2.61 -0.90 13.56
N GLU A 88 -2.63 -2.04 14.23
CA GLU A 88 -2.58 -2.12 15.69
C GLU A 88 -1.33 -1.42 16.26
N ARG A 89 -0.17 -1.68 15.66
CA ARG A 89 1.10 -1.05 16.07
C ARG A 89 1.15 0.47 15.90
N THR A 90 0.30 1.04 15.06
CA THR A 90 0.20 2.50 14.90
C THR A 90 -0.66 3.17 15.98
N GLY A 91 -1.41 2.39 16.77
CA GLY A 91 -2.23 2.90 17.87
C GLY A 91 -3.40 3.77 17.38
N ILE A 92 -3.50 4.99 17.91
CA ILE A 92 -4.59 5.92 17.59
C ILE A 92 -4.58 6.30 16.10
N ALA A 93 -3.41 6.51 15.51
CA ALA A 93 -3.29 6.90 14.10
C ALA A 93 -3.84 5.84 13.15
N GLY A 94 -3.67 4.55 13.46
CA GLY A 94 -4.23 3.44 12.70
C GLY A 94 -5.74 3.35 12.83
N ARG A 95 -6.26 3.56 14.03
CA ARG A 95 -7.72 3.64 14.26
C ARG A 95 -8.35 4.80 13.50
N LEU A 96 -7.71 5.97 13.50
CA LEU A 96 -8.15 7.13 12.72
C LEU A 96 -8.10 6.86 11.22
N LEU A 97 -7.02 6.24 10.72
CA LEU A 97 -6.93 5.81 9.33
C LEU A 97 -8.10 4.89 8.97
N ASN A 98 -8.34 3.84 9.77
CA ASN A 98 -9.41 2.88 9.51
C ASN A 98 -10.79 3.57 9.48
N ALA A 99 -11.12 4.35 10.52
CA ALA A 99 -12.38 5.06 10.62
C ALA A 99 -12.62 6.03 9.46
N LYS A 100 -11.59 6.77 9.03
CA LYS A 100 -11.73 7.73 7.92
C LYS A 100 -11.90 7.04 6.58
N VAL A 101 -11.18 5.94 6.34
CA VAL A 101 -11.33 5.19 5.09
C VAL A 101 -12.73 4.59 4.99
N ILE A 102 -13.21 3.95 6.06
CA ILE A 102 -14.58 3.40 6.11
C ILE A 102 -15.63 4.50 5.91
N ALA A 103 -15.41 5.69 6.49
CA ALA A 103 -16.32 6.83 6.36
C ALA A 103 -16.18 7.60 5.03
N GLY A 104 -15.26 7.20 4.14
CA GLY A 104 -15.00 7.93 2.89
C GLY A 104 -14.45 9.35 3.08
N LEU A 105 -13.80 9.62 4.22
CA LEU A 105 -13.29 10.94 4.59
C LEU A 105 -11.85 11.17 4.12
N ASN A 106 -11.51 12.44 3.90
CA ASN A 106 -10.14 12.85 3.60
C ASN A 106 -9.18 12.49 4.75
N LEU A 107 -8.01 11.96 4.38
CA LEU A 107 -6.98 11.57 5.34
C LEU A 107 -6.20 12.80 5.81
N ASP A 108 -6.05 12.94 7.13
CA ASP A 108 -5.17 13.95 7.72
C ASP A 108 -3.72 13.45 7.79
N HIS A 109 -2.82 14.32 8.22
CA HIS A 109 -1.40 14.01 8.33
C HIS A 109 -1.11 12.76 9.19
N GLU A 110 -1.87 12.55 10.28
CA GLU A 110 -1.71 11.37 11.15
C GLU A 110 -2.16 10.08 10.46
N SER A 111 -3.33 10.06 9.81
CA SER A 111 -3.79 8.91 9.03
C SER A 111 -2.87 8.62 7.84
N VAL A 112 -2.37 9.65 7.15
CA VAL A 112 -1.39 9.51 6.06
C VAL A 112 -0.08 8.90 6.58
N SER A 113 0.40 9.33 7.74
CA SER A 113 1.58 8.75 8.39
C SER A 113 1.39 7.27 8.73
N ALA A 114 0.22 6.91 9.27
CA ALA A 114 -0.15 5.52 9.51
C ALA A 114 -0.18 4.72 8.19
N LEU A 115 -0.79 5.26 7.12
CA LEU A 115 -0.86 4.64 5.81
C LEU A 115 0.54 4.36 5.24
N HIS A 116 1.46 5.31 5.35
CA HIS A 116 2.85 5.12 4.93
C HIS A 116 3.59 4.05 5.72
N TYR A 117 3.26 3.90 7.00
CA TYR A 117 3.84 2.85 7.83
C TYR A 117 3.29 1.47 7.49
N VAL A 118 1.96 1.34 7.34
CA VAL A 118 1.34 0.03 7.09
C VAL A 118 1.62 -0.50 5.68
N THR A 119 1.92 0.39 4.72
CA THR A 119 2.16 0.03 3.31
C THR A 119 3.53 -0.61 3.03
N GLY A 120 3.55 -1.39 1.94
CA GLY A 120 4.74 -2.07 1.41
C GLY A 120 4.95 -3.49 1.96
N TRP A 121 5.66 -4.32 1.19
CA TRP A 121 5.80 -5.76 1.47
C TRP A 121 6.81 -6.10 2.58
N ARG A 122 7.83 -5.26 2.80
CA ARG A 122 8.87 -5.56 3.80
C ARG A 122 8.33 -5.39 5.22
N ARG A 123 8.46 -6.43 6.04
CA ARG A 123 8.15 -6.40 7.48
C ARG A 123 8.83 -5.21 8.13
N LYS A 124 8.06 -4.41 8.86
CA LYS A 124 8.59 -3.27 9.63
C LYS A 124 9.09 -3.78 10.97
N LEU A 125 10.40 -3.95 11.10
CA LEU A 125 11.01 -4.31 12.38
C LEU A 125 10.89 -3.18 13.41
N LEU A 126 10.97 -1.93 12.94
CA LEU A 126 10.84 -0.73 13.78
C LEU A 126 9.40 -0.51 14.24
N SER A 127 9.23 0.03 15.45
CA SER A 127 7.94 0.53 15.93
C SER A 127 7.48 1.74 15.12
N PHE A 128 6.18 2.04 15.14
CA PHE A 128 5.63 3.21 14.43
C PHE A 128 6.30 4.52 14.88
N LYS A 129 6.54 4.70 16.18
CA LYS A 129 7.24 5.87 16.74
C LYS A 129 8.68 5.98 16.24
N ALA A 130 9.43 4.87 16.23
CA ALA A 130 10.81 4.85 15.72
C ALA A 130 10.84 5.10 14.22
N TRP A 131 9.91 4.50 13.48
CA TRP A 131 9.74 4.73 12.04
C TRP A 131 9.41 6.19 11.73
N ARG A 132 8.50 6.83 12.47
CA ARG A 132 8.18 8.27 12.30
C ARG A 132 9.43 9.14 12.47
N LYS A 133 10.20 8.92 13.54
CA LYS A 133 11.47 9.64 13.76
C LYS A 133 12.42 9.47 12.57
N GLN A 134 12.61 8.23 12.10
CA GLN A 134 13.47 7.95 10.96
C GLN A 134 12.94 8.57 9.66
N PHE A 135 11.63 8.55 9.45
CA PHE A 135 10.97 9.10 8.27
C PHE A 135 11.15 10.62 8.20
N THR A 136 10.88 11.33 9.31
CA THR A 136 11.13 12.77 9.43
C THR A 136 12.59 13.11 9.18
N TYR A 137 13.53 12.39 9.81
CA TYR A 137 14.96 12.59 9.58
C TYR A 137 15.34 12.45 8.10
N ARG A 138 14.86 11.41 7.43
CA ARG A 138 15.13 11.18 6.00
C ARG A 138 14.54 12.27 5.11
N ASN A 139 13.37 12.80 5.45
CA ASN A 139 12.76 13.89 4.68
C ASN A 139 13.55 15.19 4.85
N ASN A 140 13.92 15.55 6.08
CA ASN A 140 14.76 16.72 6.34
C ASN A 140 16.10 16.63 5.57
N GLN A 141 16.72 15.46 5.52
CA GLN A 141 17.95 15.24 4.75
C GLN A 141 17.76 15.44 3.23
N LYS A 142 16.63 14.99 2.67
CA LYS A 142 16.29 15.22 1.26
C LYS A 142 16.07 16.70 0.97
N GLU A 143 15.38 17.41 1.86
CA GLU A 143 15.16 18.84 1.74
C GLU A 143 16.48 19.61 1.75
N ILE A 144 17.38 19.30 2.70
CA ILE A 144 18.73 19.89 2.74
C ILE A 144 19.48 19.65 1.43
N HIS A 145 19.45 18.42 0.91
CA HIS A 145 20.11 18.07 -0.34
C HIS A 145 19.52 18.84 -1.54
N HIS A 146 18.20 18.92 -1.63
CA HIS A 146 17.51 19.64 -2.70
C HIS A 146 17.77 21.15 -2.65
N THR A 147 17.81 21.74 -1.45
CA THR A 147 18.18 23.15 -1.25
C THR A 147 19.62 23.41 -1.68
N LYS A 148 20.56 22.51 -1.34
CA LYS A 148 21.96 22.61 -1.80
C LYS A 148 22.10 22.52 -3.32
N GLN A 149 21.30 21.66 -3.98
CA GLN A 149 21.28 21.57 -5.45
C GLN A 149 20.71 22.83 -6.11
N LYS A 150 19.69 23.45 -5.52
CA LYS A 150 19.13 24.72 -6.01
C LYS A 150 20.06 25.91 -5.78
N ALA A 151 20.85 25.89 -4.70
CA ALA A 151 21.78 26.96 -4.35
C ALA A 151 23.08 26.96 -5.19
N ASN A 152 23.36 25.91 -5.96
CA ASN A 152 24.52 25.86 -6.85
C ASN A 152 24.10 25.74 -8.34
N PRO A 153 23.73 26.86 -8.99
CA PRO A 153 23.28 26.84 -10.39
C PRO A 153 24.41 26.68 -11.41
N TYR A 154 25.70 26.79 -11.02
CA TYR A 154 26.84 26.63 -11.92
C TYR A 154 27.98 25.85 -11.23
N PRO A 155 28.15 24.55 -11.50
CA PRO A 155 29.36 23.86 -11.10
C PRO A 155 30.52 24.44 -11.91
N GLU A 156 31.51 25.02 -11.21
CA GLU A 156 32.77 25.45 -11.82
C GLU A 156 33.37 24.28 -12.62
N LYS A 157 33.66 24.55 -13.90
CA LYS A 157 34.21 23.58 -14.86
C LYS A 157 35.69 23.35 -14.64
#